data_AF-A0A9W7HHU6-F1
#
_entry.id   AF-A0A9W7HHU6-F1
#
_cell.length_a   1.000
_cell.length_b   1.000
_cell.length_c   1.000
_cell.angle_alpha   90.00
_cell.angle_beta   90.00
_cell.angle_gamma   90.00
#
_symmetry.space_group_name_H-M   'P 1'
#
loop_
_entity.id
_entity.type
_entity.pdbx_description
1 polymer ?
#
loop_
_entity_poly.entity_id
_entity_poly.type
_entity_poly.pdbx_seq_one_letter_code
_entity_poly.pdbx_strand_id
1 'polypeptide(L)' 'MTVAEYEIQFVRLSQYAPELISDERERCERFRYGLVADVKTFMLAAEYTDFDVLVCRAKDIKQNLGLSSRGVSSSSGKR' A
#
# COMPACT_ATOMS: atom_id res chain seq x y z
N MET A 1 -7.46 8.02 -6.92
CA MET A 1 -7.52 6.68 -6.31
C MET A 1 -6.55 6.63 -5.15
N THR A 2 -7.04 6.31 -3.95
CA THR A 2 -6.23 6.11 -2.74
C THR A 2 -5.68 4.67 -2.70
N VAL A 3 -4.66 4.41 -1.88
CA VAL A 3 -4.14 3.03 -1.70
C VAL A 3 -5.21 2.10 -1.13
N ALA A 4 -6.12 2.61 -0.28
CA ALA A 4 -7.23 1.84 0.27
C ALA A 4 -8.28 1.47 -0.81
N GLU A 5 -8.61 2.40 -1.71
CA GLU A 5 -9.51 2.10 -2.84
C GLU A 5 -8.88 1.06 -3.78
N TYR A 6 -7.56 1.16 -3.99
CA TYR A 6 -6.82 0.20 -4.82
C TYR A 6 -6.78 -1.19 -4.19
N GLU A 7 -6.54 -1.30 -2.87
CA GLU A 7 -6.63 -2.55 -2.11
C GLU A 7 -7.97 -3.26 -2.30
N ILE A 8 -9.08 -2.54 -2.14
CA ILE A 8 -10.41 -3.11 -2.32
C ILE A 8 -10.59 -3.68 -3.73
N GLN A 9 -10.17 -2.92 -4.75
CA GLN A 9 -10.23 -3.38 -6.14
C GLN A 9 -9.31 -4.56 -6.40
N PHE A 10 -8.12 -4.57 -5.81
CA PHE A 10 -7.16 -5.66 -5.95
C PHE A 10 -7.71 -6.96 -5.37
N VAL A 11 -8.25 -6.93 -4.14
CA VAL A 11 -8.88 -8.10 -3.50
C VAL A 11 -10.11 -8.56 -4.28
N ARG A 12 -10.91 -7.62 -4.79
CA ARG A 12 -12.05 -7.97 -5.65
C ARG A 12 -11.61 -8.62 -6.96
N LEU A 13 -10.53 -8.18 -7.57
CA LEU A 13 -10.03 -8.73 -8.82
C LEU A 13 -9.30 -10.05 -8.62
N SER A 14 -8.64 -10.24 -7.46
CA SER A 14 -7.90 -11.46 -7.17
C SER A 14 -8.78 -12.71 -7.09
N GLN A 15 -10.09 -12.54 -6.83
CA GLN A 15 -11.05 -13.65 -6.86
C GLN A 15 -11.19 -14.28 -8.25
N TYR A 16 -10.89 -13.53 -9.32
CA TYR A 16 -11.02 -14.01 -10.70
C TYR A 16 -9.77 -14.75 -11.18
N ALA A 17 -8.64 -14.60 -10.48
CA ALA A 17 -7.40 -15.28 -10.80
C ALA A 17 -6.60 -15.62 -9.54
N PRO A 18 -7.09 -16.55 -8.70
CA PRO A 18 -6.41 -16.95 -7.46
C PRO A 18 -5.04 -17.62 -7.73
N GLU A 19 -4.87 -18.22 -8.91
CA GLU A 19 -3.61 -18.81 -9.38
C GLU A 19 -2.47 -17.78 -9.53
N LEU A 20 -2.80 -16.51 -9.80
CA LEU A 20 -1.84 -15.42 -9.98
C LEU A 20 -1.35 -14.79 -8.66
N ILE A 21 -1.99 -15.15 -7.55
CA ILE A 21 -1.68 -14.68 -6.19
C ILE A 21 -1.61 -15.84 -5.20
N SER A 22 -1.27 -17.04 -5.70
CA SER A 22 -1.21 -18.25 -4.88
C SER A 22 -0.09 -18.20 -3.84
N ASP A 23 1.01 -17.51 -4.16
CA ASP A 23 2.06 -17.18 -3.20
C ASP A 23 1.90 -15.74 -2.68
N GLU A 24 2.08 -15.56 -1.37
CA GLU A 24 1.97 -14.27 -0.71
C GLU A 24 2.99 -13.26 -1.27
N ARG A 25 4.17 -13.71 -1.68
CA ARG A 25 5.21 -12.85 -2.30
C ARG A 25 4.78 -12.41 -3.70
N GLU A 26 4.19 -13.30 -4.49
CA GLU A 26 3.65 -12.93 -5.80
C GLU A 26 2.51 -11.93 -5.66
N ARG A 27 1.63 -12.12 -4.67
CA ARG A 27 0.56 -11.18 -4.31
C ARG A 27 1.13 -9.80 -3.99
N CYS A 28 2.18 -9.74 -3.19
CA CYS A 28 2.88 -8.51 -2.83
C CYS A 28 3.51 -7.82 -4.05
N GLU A 29 4.22 -8.56 -4.91
CA GLU A 29 4.85 -7.99 -6.11
C GLU A 29 3.81 -7.48 -7.12
N ARG A 30 2.71 -8.21 -7.31
CA ARG A 30 1.60 -7.78 -8.19
C ARG A 30 0.95 -6.50 -7.70
N PHE A 31 0.69 -6.41 -6.40
CA PHE A 31 0.17 -5.19 -5.81
C PHE A 31 1.15 -4.03 -5.95
N ARG A 32 2.44 -4.26 -5.65
CA ARG A 32 3.50 -3.26 -5.79
C ARG A 32 3.63 -2.75 -7.22
N TYR A 33 3.43 -3.61 -8.22
CA TYR A 33 3.50 -3.22 -9.62
C TYR A 33 2.41 -2.21 -10.00
N GLY A 34 1.22 -2.32 -9.44
CA GLY A 34 0.09 -1.41 -9.69
C GLY A 34 0.07 -0.15 -8.81
N LEU A 35 1.01 0.01 -7.89
CA LEU A 35 1.15 1.25 -7.11
C LEU A 35 1.67 2.42 -7.96
N VAL A 36 1.27 3.63 -7.56
CA VAL A 36 1.77 4.89 -8.16
C VAL A 36 3.29 4.97 -8.00
N ALA A 37 3.99 5.44 -9.03
CA ALA A 37 5.45 5.48 -9.11
C ALA A 37 6.13 6.07 -7.87
N ASP A 38 5.56 7.13 -7.29
CA ASP A 38 6.09 7.75 -6.07
C ASP A 38 6.09 6.77 -4.89
N VAL A 39 4.96 6.12 -4.61
CA VAL A 39 4.83 5.13 -3.51
C VAL A 39 5.66 3.89 -3.82
N LYS A 40 5.65 3.45 -5.08
CA LYS A 40 6.40 2.28 -5.55
C LYS A 40 7.89 2.42 -5.27
N THR A 41 8.47 3.59 -5.52
CA THR A 41 9.90 3.85 -5.32
C THR A 41 10.32 3.63 -3.87
N PHE A 42 9.52 4.08 -2.90
CA PHE A 42 9.78 3.81 -1.47
C PHE A 42 9.60 2.34 -1.10
N MET A 43 8.68 1.64 -1.78
CA MET A 43 8.46 0.19 -1.61
C MET A 43 9.54 -0.66 -2.29
N LEU A 44 10.39 -0.09 -3.16
CA LEU A 44 11.52 -0.82 -3.76
C LEU A 44 12.65 -1.10 -2.76
N ALA A 45 12.75 -0.29 -1.69
CA ALA A 45 13.81 -0.40 -0.70
C ALA A 45 13.63 -1.57 0.29
N ALA A 46 12.45 -2.19 0.34
CA ALA A 46 12.13 -3.28 1.24
C ALA A 46 11.37 -4.39 0.50
N GLU A 47 11.73 -5.64 0.78
CA GLU A 47 10.94 -6.80 0.38
C GLU A 47 9.86 -7.05 1.44
N TYR A 48 8.65 -7.34 0.99
CA TYR A 48 7.52 -7.65 1.85
C TYR A 48 7.06 -9.07 1.55
N THR A 49 6.95 -9.87 2.61
CA THR A 49 6.40 -11.22 2.56
C THR A 49 4.93 -11.26 2.96
N ASP A 50 4.42 -10.19 3.57
CA ASP A 50 3.07 -10.10 4.10
C ASP A 50 2.33 -8.94 3.42
N PHE A 51 1.23 -9.27 2.75
CA PHE A 51 0.45 -8.28 2.00
C PHE A 51 -0.15 -7.19 2.89
N ASP A 52 -0.68 -7.55 4.06
CA ASP A 52 -1.26 -6.57 5.00
C ASP A 52 -0.22 -5.54 5.47
N VAL A 53 1.02 -6.00 5.72
CA VAL A 53 2.13 -5.12 6.12
C VAL A 53 2.50 -4.19 4.97
N LEU A 54 2.58 -4.72 3.74
CA LEU A 54 2.86 -3.95 2.54
C LEU A 54 1.78 -2.88 2.29
N VAL A 55 0.50 -3.23 2.42
CA VAL A 55 -0.62 -2.29 2.24
C VAL A 55 -0.61 -1.20 3.31
N CYS A 56 -0.43 -1.57 4.59
CA CYS A 56 -0.31 -0.59 5.68
C CYS A 56 0.82 0.39 5.39
N ARG A 57 1.99 -0.11 4.96
CA ARG A 57 3.13 0.75 4.66
C ARG A 57 2.92 1.62 3.43
N ALA A 58 2.27 1.10 2.39
CA ALA A 58 1.91 1.87 1.21
C ALA A 58 0.93 3.01 1.54
N LYS A 59 -0.03 2.77 2.46
CA LYS A 59 -0.94 3.81 2.99
C LYS A 59 -0.17 4.89 3.74
N ASP A 60 0.75 4.50 4.64
CA ASP A 60 1.61 5.44 5.37
C ASP A 60 2.46 6.30 4.45
N ILE A 61 3.12 5.70 3.45
CA ILE A 61 3.94 6.42 2.48
C ILE A 61 3.08 7.38 1.66
N LYS A 62 1.91 6.92 1.18
CA LYS A 62 1.01 7.80 0.42
C LYS A 62 0.51 8.96 1.27
N GLN A 63 0.22 8.73 2.55
CA GLN A 63 -0.13 9.80 3.48
C GLN A 63 1.06 10.73 3.67
N ASN A 64 2.25 10.24 3.98
CA ASN A 64 3.45 11.06 4.20
C ASN A 64 3.83 11.90 2.96
N LEU A 65 3.79 11.31 1.76
CA LEU A 65 3.96 12.03 0.49
C LEU A 65 2.84 13.06 0.24
N GLY A 66 1.61 12.77 0.67
CA GLY A 66 0.46 13.67 0.61
C GLY A 66 0.42 14.74 1.71
N LEU A 67 1.21 14.59 2.78
CA LEU A 67 1.29 15.54 3.90
C LEU A 67 2.19 16.74 3.58
N SER A 68 2.89 16.77 2.44
CA SER A 68 3.50 18.01 1.94
C SER A 68 2.49 19.10 1.56
N SER A 69 1.18 18.80 1.52
CA SER A 69 0.14 19.82 1.28
C SER A 69 -0.93 19.93 2.37
N ARG A 70 -0.80 19.24 3.52
CA ARG A 70 -1.71 19.42 4.66
C ARG A 70 -0.89 19.66 5.91
N GLY A 71 -0.80 20.95 6.23
CA GLY A 71 -0.12 21.46 7.41
C GLY A 71 -0.48 20.72 8.68
N VAL A 72 0.56 20.54 9.48
CA VAL A 72 0.59 20.49 10.94
C VAL A 72 -0.76 20.48 11.65
N SER A 73 -1.02 19.42 12.40
CA SER A 73 -1.72 19.49 13.68
C SER A 73 -1.36 18.26 14.50
N SER A 74 -0.23 18.36 15.19
CA SER A 74 0.06 17.57 16.38
C SER A 74 -0.95 17.95 17.47
N SER A 75 -1.70 17.00 18.00
CA SER A 75 -2.23 17.13 19.37
C SER A 75 -2.17 15.79 20.08
N SER A 76 -1.02 15.54 20.69
CA SER A 76 -0.87 14.59 21.79
C SER A 76 -1.74 15.05 22.96
N GLY A 77 -2.87 14.38 23.19
CA GLY A 77 -3.72 14.59 24.37
C GLY A 77 -3.62 13.38 25.29
N LYS A 78 -2.55 13.31 26.09
CA LYS A 78 -2.43 12.42 27.25
C LYS A 78 -3.03 13.17 28.44
N ARG A 79 -4.24 12.83 28.88
CA ARG A 79 -4.75 13.12 30.23
C ARG A 79 -5.72 12.03 30.64
#